data_AF-A0A5C6ZBN6-F1
#
_entry.id   AF-A0A5C6ZBN6-F1
#
_cell.length_a   1.000
_cell.length_b   1.000
_cell.length_c   1.000
_cell.angle_alpha   90.00
_cell.angle_beta   90.00
_cell.angle_gamma   90.00
#
_symmetry.space_group_name_H-M   'P 1'
#
loop_
_entity.id
_entity.type
_entity.pdbx_description
1 polymer ?
#
loop_
_entity_poly.entity_id
_entity_poly.type
_entity_poly.pdbx_seq_one_letter_code
_entity_poly.pdbx_strand_id
1 'polypeptide(L)' 'LGERGDGRGAVVYYRWHGSPRMYWSRYEDAFLQARAQALARWPAGTSIWCVFDNTASGAAADDALRFSALMG' A
#
# COMPACT_ATOMS: atom_id res chain seq x y z
N LEU A 1 -3.73 -10.05 14.68
CA LEU A 1 -2.32 -9.74 14.35
C LEU A 1 -1.72 -9.00 15.54
N GLY A 2 -0.40 -9.11 15.77
CA GLY A 2 0.23 -8.63 17.00
C GLY A 2 0.04 -9.60 18.17
N GLU A 3 0.94 -9.57 19.15
CA GLU A 3 1.00 -10.54 20.26
C GLU A 3 -0.31 -10.64 21.06
N ARG A 4 -1.01 -9.50 21.21
CA ARG A 4 -2.28 -9.39 21.95
C ARG A 4 -3.51 -9.44 21.06
N GLY A 5 -3.33 -9.63 19.74
CA GLY A 5 -4.41 -9.63 18.76
C GLY A 5 -4.97 -8.24 18.41
N ASP A 6 -4.45 -7.17 19.00
CA ASP A 6 -4.90 -5.78 18.81
C ASP A 6 -4.23 -5.05 17.64
N GLY A 7 -3.31 -5.72 16.92
CA GLY A 7 -2.57 -5.16 15.79
C GLY A 7 -1.24 -4.49 16.16
N ARG A 8 -0.96 -4.21 17.43
CA ARG A 8 0.32 -3.59 17.84
C ARG A 8 1.46 -4.58 17.74
N GLY A 9 2.61 -4.12 17.24
CA GLY A 9 3.76 -4.99 16.95
C GLY A 9 3.54 -5.96 15.78
N ALA A 10 2.40 -5.87 15.08
CA ALA A 10 2.19 -6.64 13.87
C ALA A 10 3.03 -6.10 12.71
N VAL A 11 3.37 -7.00 11.78
CA VAL A 11 3.86 -6.65 10.45
C VAL A 11 2.75 -6.96 9.46
N VAL A 12 2.38 -5.98 8.64
CA VAL A 12 1.39 -6.12 7.58
C VAL A 12 2.07 -5.86 6.25
N TYR A 13 1.94 -6.81 5.32
CA TYR A 13 2.61 -6.76 4.02
C TYR A 13 1.57 -6.73 2.89
N TYR A 14 1.65 -5.69 2.06
CA TYR A 14 0.86 -5.52 0.86
C TYR A 14 1.78 -5.55 -0.36
N ARG A 15 1.39 -6.30 -1.38
CA ARG A 15 2.02 -6.27 -2.70
C ARG A 15 0.96 -6.02 -3.76
N TRP A 16 1.10 -4.92 -4.49
CA TRP A 16 0.10 -4.43 -5.43
C TRP A 16 0.62 -4.53 -6.85
N HIS A 17 -0.03 -5.39 -7.63
CA HIS A 17 0.45 -5.79 -8.95
C HIS A 17 -0.15 -4.95 -10.08
N GLY A 18 -0.93 -3.90 -9.81
CA GLY A 18 -1.65 -3.14 -10.84
C GLY A 18 -3.01 -3.74 -11.19
N SER A 19 -3.94 -2.87 -11.60
CA SER A 19 -5.31 -3.22 -12.00
C SER A 19 -5.80 -2.22 -13.07
N PRO A 20 -6.55 -2.63 -14.11
CA PRO A 20 -7.14 -3.96 -14.32
C PRO A 20 -6.18 -5.01 -14.88
N ARG A 21 -5.10 -4.60 -15.54
CA ARG A 21 -4.07 -5.50 -16.07
C ARG A 21 -2.92 -5.62 -15.08
N MET A 22 -2.76 -6.80 -14.52
CA MET A 22 -1.65 -7.16 -13.63
C MET A 22 -0.29 -6.90 -14.28
N TYR A 23 0.67 -6.52 -13.45
CA TYR A 23 2.02 -6.05 -13.69
C TYR A 23 2.17 -4.77 -14.53
N TRP A 24 1.11 -4.32 -15.21
CA TRP A 24 1.16 -3.24 -16.20
C TRP A 24 0.43 -1.97 -15.77
N SER A 25 -0.71 -2.10 -15.11
CA SER A 25 -1.60 -0.94 -14.92
C SER A 25 -1.12 -0.08 -13.76
N ARG A 26 -1.07 1.23 -13.99
CA ARG A 26 -0.98 2.23 -12.90
C ARG A 26 -2.26 2.24 -12.08
N TYR A 27 -2.17 2.70 -10.84
CA TYR A 27 -3.34 2.97 -10.02
C TYR A 27 -3.84 4.41 -10.20
N GLU A 28 -5.16 4.56 -10.15
CA GLU A 28 -5.79 5.88 -10.06
C GLU A 28 -5.64 6.46 -8.65
N ASP A 29 -5.63 7.79 -8.55
CA ASP A 29 -5.42 8.48 -7.28
C ASP A 29 -6.51 8.13 -6.25
N ALA A 30 -7.76 7.94 -6.69
CA ALA A 30 -8.85 7.51 -5.82
C ALA A 30 -8.59 6.13 -5.18
N PHE A 31 -7.98 5.20 -5.93
CA PHE A 31 -7.58 3.90 -5.39
C PHE A 31 -6.48 4.07 -4.34
N LEU A 32 -5.44 4.87 -4.64
CA LEU A 32 -4.34 5.13 -3.71
C LEU A 32 -4.83 5.80 -2.42
N GLN A 33 -5.71 6.80 -2.53
CA GLN A 33 -6.31 7.50 -1.38
C GLN A 33 -7.13 6.54 -0.50
N ALA A 34 -7.99 5.72 -1.10
CA ALA A 34 -8.77 4.74 -0.36
C ALA A 34 -7.89 3.74 0.40
N ARG A 35 -6.74 3.35 -0.18
CA ARG A 35 -5.77 2.50 0.49
C ARG A 35 -5.06 3.23 1.63
N ALA A 36 -4.61 4.46 1.43
CA ALA A 36 -3.97 5.24 2.49
C ALA A 36 -4.89 5.38 3.71
N GLN A 37 -6.17 5.71 3.48
CA GLN A 37 -7.19 5.78 4.53
C GLN A 37 -7.47 4.44 5.21
N ALA A 38 -7.37 3.32 4.49
CA ALA A 38 -7.52 2.00 5.08
C ALA A 38 -6.32 1.66 5.98
N LEU A 39 -5.11 1.98 5.54
CA LEU A 39 -3.88 1.72 6.29
C LEU A 39 -3.74 2.60 7.53
N ALA A 40 -4.24 3.84 7.48
CA ALA A 40 -4.27 4.74 8.64
C ALA A 40 -5.10 4.21 9.83
N ARG A 41 -5.91 3.16 9.64
CA ARG A 41 -6.70 2.52 10.71
C ARG A 41 -5.90 1.53 11.54
N TRP A 42 -4.73 1.11 11.08
CA TRP A 42 -3.84 0.28 11.90
C TRP A 42 -3.36 1.08 13.11
N PRO A 43 -3.29 0.46 14.30
CA PRO A 43 -2.81 1.13 15.49
C PRO A 43 -1.35 1.53 15.34
N ALA A 44 -0.97 2.59 16.07
CA ALA A 44 0.43 2.95 16.22
C ALA A 44 1.26 1.76 16.73
N GLY A 45 2.40 1.52 16.09
CA GLY A 45 3.26 0.36 16.35
C GLY A 45 3.03 -0.84 15.43
N THR A 46 2.06 -0.78 14.51
CA THR A 46 2.02 -1.70 13.36
C THR A 46 3.05 -1.29 12.32
N SER A 47 3.88 -2.22 11.87
CA SER A 47 4.79 -2.01 10.73
C SER A 47 4.09 -2.37 9.43
N ILE A 48 3.92 -1.42 8.52
CA ILE A 48 3.20 -1.62 7.27
C ILE A 48 4.18 -1.52 6.10
N TRP A 49 4.19 -2.55 5.26
CA TRP A 49 5.01 -2.62 4.05
C TRP A 49 4.10 -2.63 2.83
N CYS A 50 4.23 -1.64 1.96
CA CYS A 50 3.51 -1.56 0.69
C CYS A 50 4.51 -1.64 -0.46
N VAL A 51 4.43 -2.72 -1.25
CA VAL A 51 5.30 -2.97 -2.40
C VAL A 51 4.48 -2.85 -3.68
N PHE A 52 4.85 -1.90 -4.52
CA PHE A 52 4.30 -1.76 -5.87
C PHE A 52 5.08 -2.65 -6.83
N ASP A 53 4.38 -3.58 -7.48
CA ASP A 53 4.95 -4.61 -8.35
C ASP A 53 4.36 -4.53 -9.77
N ASN A 54 3.72 -3.41 -10.12
CA ASN A 54 3.28 -3.08 -11.47
C ASN A 54 4.41 -2.43 -12.29
N THR A 55 5.54 -3.13 -12.37
CA THR A 55 6.79 -2.62 -12.94
C THR A 55 6.88 -2.74 -14.45
N ALA A 56 6.06 -3.56 -15.10
CA ALA A 56 6.21 -3.87 -16.52
C ALA A 56 5.98 -2.67 -17.44
N SER A 57 5.23 -1.65 -17.00
CA SER A 57 5.05 -0.37 -17.70
C SER A 57 5.88 0.77 -17.11
N GLY A 58 6.63 0.53 -16.03
CA GLY A 58 7.31 1.56 -15.24
C GLY A 58 6.43 2.30 -14.23
N ALA A 59 5.14 1.96 -14.10
CA ALA A 59 4.19 2.66 -13.22
C ALA A 59 4.51 2.56 -11.72
N ALA A 60 5.17 1.48 -11.28
CA ALA A 60 5.38 1.18 -9.86
C ALA A 60 6.05 2.30 -9.06
N ALA A 61 7.10 2.94 -9.60
CA ALA A 61 7.82 3.98 -8.89
C ALA A 61 6.95 5.24 -8.68
N ASP A 62 6.21 5.63 -9.70
CA ASP A 62 5.31 6.79 -9.65
C ASP A 62 4.11 6.54 -8.73
N ASP A 63 3.50 5.34 -8.79
CA ASP A 63 2.44 4.95 -7.85
C ASP A 63 2.96 4.94 -6.39
N ALA A 64 4.19 4.47 -6.16
CA ALA A 64 4.80 4.45 -4.83
C ALA A 64 5.05 5.86 -4.28
N LEU A 65 5.57 6.78 -5.10
CA LEU A 65 5.77 8.18 -4.71
C LEU A 65 4.45 8.88 -4.42
N ARG A 66 3.45 8.72 -5.29
CA ARG A 66 2.10 9.26 -5.07
C ARG A 66 1.47 8.71 -3.80
N PHE A 67 1.63 7.41 -3.54
CA PHE A 67 1.13 6.78 -2.32
C PHE A 67 1.87 7.26 -1.07
N SER A 68 3.19 7.41 -1.13
CA SER A 68 3.98 7.94 -0.01
C SER A 68 3.54 9.35 0.39
N ALA A 69 3.26 10.22 -0.59
CA ALA A 69 2.76 11.57 -0.33
C ALA A 69 1.38 11.58 0.36
N LEU A 70 0.54 10.55 0.14
CA LEU A 70 -0.75 10.40 0.81
C LEU A 70 -0.65 9.87 2.23
N MET A 71 0.44 9.19 2.58
CA MET A 71 0.65 8.59 3.91
C MET A 71 1.21 9.58 4.94
N GLY A 72 1.74 10.73 4.51
CA GLY A 72 2.30 11.77 5.38
C GLY A 72 3.77 11.55 5.69
#